data_AF-A0AAP0KLB5-F1
#
_entry.id   AF-A0AAP0KLB5-F1
#
_cell.length_a   1.000
_cell.length_b   1.000
_cell.length_c   1.000
_cell.angle_alpha   90.00
_cell.angle_beta   90.00
_cell.angle_gamma   90.00
#
_symmetry.space_group_name_H-M   'P 1'
#
loop_
_entity.id
_entity.type
_entity.pdbx_description
1 polymer ?
#
loop_
_entity_poly.entity_id
_entity_poly.type
_entity_poly.pdbx_seq_one_letter_code
_entity_poly.pdbx_strand_id
1 'polypeptide(L)'
;MFVNEVMELVELNPIRDALVGLPGVNGLSTEQRKRLTIAVELVANPSIIFMDEPTSGLDARAAAIVMRTVRNTVDTGRTVVCTIHQPSIDIFEAFDERGGQVIYAGPLGRHSHHLIEYFEATPGVPKIKDGYNPATWMLDVSAPSVEGQLNVDFADVYANSSLYQ
;
A
#
# COMPACT_ATOMS: atom_id res chain seq x y z
N MET A 1 11.76 -27.66 -7.67
CA MET A 1 10.37 -27.71 -7.18
C MET A 1 9.93 -26.33 -6.73
N PHE A 2 10.68 -25.67 -5.84
CA PHE A 2 10.38 -24.31 -5.33
C PHE A 2 10.23 -23.20 -6.40
N VAL A 3 11.08 -23.15 -7.43
CA VAL A 3 10.98 -22.11 -8.48
C VAL A 3 9.64 -22.15 -9.23
N ASN A 4 9.07 -23.35 -9.47
CA ASN A 4 7.78 -23.46 -10.16
C ASN A 4 6.64 -22.90 -9.30
N GLU A 5 6.69 -23.13 -7.98
CA GLU A 5 5.72 -22.58 -7.02
C GLU A 5 5.79 -21.05 -6.99
N VAL A 6 7.01 -20.48 -6.97
CA VAL A 6 7.18 -19.02 -7.04
C VAL A 6 6.65 -18.46 -8.36
N MET A 7 6.92 -19.13 -9.48
CA MET A 7 6.43 -18.70 -10.81
C MET A 7 4.90 -18.75 -10.92
N GLU A 8 4.26 -19.69 -10.24
CA GLU A 8 2.80 -19.74 -10.10
C GLU A 8 2.28 -18.61 -9.21
N LEU A 9 2.91 -18.40 -8.06
CA LEU A 9 2.55 -17.37 -7.09
C LEU A 9 2.56 -15.95 -7.68
N VAL A 10 3.55 -15.67 -8.53
CA VAL A 10 3.70 -14.38 -9.24
C VAL A 10 3.04 -14.36 -10.63
N GLU A 11 2.31 -15.42 -11.00
CA GLU A 11 1.59 -15.54 -12.27
C GLU A 11 2.46 -15.33 -13.53
N LEU A 12 3.72 -15.79 -13.50
CA LEU A 12 4.66 -15.69 -14.62
C LEU A 12 4.81 -16.98 -15.44
N ASN A 13 4.12 -18.07 -15.05
CA ASN A 13 4.14 -19.34 -15.78
C ASN A 13 3.91 -19.20 -17.31
N PRO A 14 2.97 -18.37 -17.81
CA PRO A 14 2.75 -18.24 -19.25
C PRO A 14 3.94 -17.66 -20.03
N ILE A 15 4.87 -17.00 -19.35
CA ILE A 15 6.03 -16.31 -19.94
C ILE A 15 7.36 -16.83 -19.37
N ARG A 16 7.37 -18.05 -18.83
CA ARG A 16 8.53 -18.64 -18.16
C ARG A 16 9.81 -18.72 -19.02
N ASP A 17 9.65 -18.87 -20.33
CA ASP A 17 10.75 -19.00 -21.29
C ASP A 17 10.96 -17.71 -22.11
N ALA A 18 10.25 -16.63 -21.75
CA ALA A 18 10.39 -15.34 -22.41
C ALA A 18 11.73 -14.70 -22.03
N LEU A 19 12.36 -14.01 -23.01
CA LEU A 19 13.55 -13.23 -22.74
C LEU A 19 13.21 -12.01 -21.88
N VAL A 20 13.96 -11.81 -20.79
CA VAL A 20 13.79 -10.67 -19.89
C VAL A 20 13.91 -9.33 -20.63
N GLY A 21 14.91 -9.22 -21.52
CA GLY A 21 15.12 -8.03 -22.35
C GLY A 21 15.51 -6.77 -21.57
N LEU A 22 15.67 -5.67 -22.32
CA LEU A 22 16.04 -4.35 -21.81
C LEU A 22 14.78 -3.53 -21.46
N PRO A 23 14.71 -2.91 -20.26
CA PRO A 23 13.58 -2.08 -19.86
C PRO A 23 13.26 -1.00 -20.90
N GLY A 24 11.98 -0.89 -21.29
CA GLY A 24 11.51 0.10 -22.25
C GLY A 24 11.89 -0.16 -23.72
N VAL A 25 12.62 -1.24 -24.01
CA VAL A 25 13.09 -1.57 -25.37
C VAL A 25 12.47 -2.88 -25.87
N ASN A 26 12.64 -3.98 -25.12
CA ASN A 26 12.15 -5.30 -25.54
C ASN A 26 11.99 -6.26 -24.35
N GLY A 27 11.45 -7.46 -24.63
CA GLY A 27 11.25 -8.51 -23.64
C GLY A 27 10.03 -8.26 -22.76
N LEU A 28 10.21 -8.37 -21.45
CA LEU A 28 9.12 -8.27 -20.48
C LEU A 28 8.59 -6.84 -20.33
N SER A 29 7.27 -6.73 -20.20
CA SER A 29 6.61 -5.47 -19.82
C SER A 29 7.06 -5.00 -18.44
N THR A 30 6.83 -3.71 -18.12
CA THR A 30 7.16 -3.14 -16.81
C THR A 30 6.50 -3.89 -15.66
N GLU A 31 5.23 -4.27 -15.82
CA GLU A 31 4.48 -5.05 -14.84
C GLU A 31 5.06 -6.46 -14.65
N GLN A 32 5.36 -7.17 -15.74
CA GLN A 32 5.96 -8.50 -15.70
C GLN A 32 7.35 -8.46 -15.06
N ARG A 33 8.14 -7.42 -15.36
CA ARG A 33 9.46 -7.21 -14.77
C ARG A 33 9.37 -6.96 -13.26
N LYS A 34 8.38 -6.19 -12.80
CA LYS A 34 8.14 -6.01 -11.36
C LYS A 34 7.79 -7.32 -10.66
N ARG A 35 6.88 -8.11 -11.23
CA ARG A 35 6.56 -9.46 -10.71
C ARG A 35 7.78 -10.38 -10.72
N LEU A 36 8.64 -10.29 -11.73
CA LEU A 36 9.89 -11.04 -11.80
C LEU A 36 10.86 -10.61 -10.70
N THR A 37 11.01 -9.32 -10.42
CA THR A 37 11.82 -8.84 -9.29
C THR A 37 11.32 -9.40 -7.97
N ILE A 38 9.99 -9.40 -7.74
CA ILE A 38 9.41 -10.04 -6.55
C ILE A 38 9.74 -11.54 -6.52
N ALA A 39 9.62 -12.24 -7.66
CA ALA A 39 9.95 -13.66 -7.75
C ALA A 39 11.42 -13.94 -7.37
N VAL A 40 12.37 -13.11 -7.82
CA VAL A 40 13.79 -13.25 -7.48
C VAL A 40 14.00 -13.20 -5.96
N GLU A 41 13.36 -12.26 -5.26
CA GLU A 41 13.44 -12.16 -3.80
C GLU A 41 12.75 -13.35 -3.10
N LEU A 42 11.62 -13.83 -3.65
CA LEU A 42 10.87 -14.96 -3.09
C LEU A 42 11.61 -16.30 -3.20
N VAL A 43 12.49 -16.46 -4.19
CA VAL A 43 13.31 -17.68 -4.35
C VAL A 43 14.30 -17.86 -3.19
N ALA A 44 14.63 -16.81 -2.44
CA ALA A 44 15.38 -16.92 -1.19
C ALA A 44 14.56 -17.53 -0.03
N ASN A 45 13.26 -17.78 -0.23
CA ASN A 45 12.31 -18.25 0.77
C ASN A 45 12.28 -17.41 2.07
N PRO A 46 12.20 -16.07 2.00
CA PRO A 46 12.17 -15.25 3.20
C PRO A 46 10.85 -15.43 3.98
N SER A 47 10.93 -15.35 5.31
CA SER A 47 9.75 -15.32 6.19
C SER A 47 9.14 -13.92 6.32
N ILE A 48 9.94 -12.87 6.10
CA ILE A 48 9.55 -11.46 6.16
C ILE A 48 10.05 -10.78 4.88
N ILE A 49 9.18 -10.03 4.21
CA ILE A 49 9.47 -9.36 2.94
C ILE A 49 9.17 -7.87 3.09
N PHE A 50 10.13 -7.04 2.69
CA PHE A 50 9.96 -5.59 2.62
C PHE A 50 9.82 -5.18 1.15
N MET A 51 8.80 -4.39 0.82
CA MET A 51 8.57 -3.89 -0.54
C MET A 51 8.41 -2.37 -0.51
N ASP A 52 9.30 -1.66 -1.17
CA ASP A 52 9.22 -0.22 -1.30
C ASP A 52 8.44 0.15 -2.57
N GLU A 53 7.28 0.79 -2.40
CA GLU A 53 6.37 1.26 -3.45
C GLU A 53 6.16 0.28 -4.64
N PRO A 54 5.66 -0.95 -4.38
CA PRO A 54 5.59 -1.99 -5.39
C PRO A 54 4.69 -1.62 -6.58
N THR A 55 3.84 -0.61 -6.45
CA THR A 55 2.92 -0.10 -7.49
C THR A 55 3.44 1.11 -8.26
N SER A 56 4.59 1.70 -7.89
CA SER A 56 5.11 2.92 -8.52
C SER A 56 5.35 2.78 -10.05
N GLY A 57 4.97 3.77 -10.84
CA GLY A 57 5.14 3.74 -12.31
C GLY A 57 4.28 2.70 -13.04
N LEU A 58 3.25 2.13 -12.38
CA LEU A 58 2.26 1.26 -12.99
C LEU A 58 0.92 1.98 -13.14
N ASP A 59 0.18 1.63 -14.19
CA ASP A 59 -1.24 1.99 -14.26
C ASP A 59 -2.07 1.19 -13.23
N ALA A 60 -3.33 1.56 -13.04
CA ALA A 60 -4.20 0.96 -12.03
C ALA A 60 -4.38 -0.56 -12.22
N ARG A 61 -4.41 -1.05 -13.46
CA ARG A 61 -4.60 -2.48 -13.75
C ARG A 61 -3.32 -3.26 -13.40
N ALA A 62 -2.17 -2.78 -13.86
CA ALA A 62 -0.87 -3.37 -13.56
C ALA A 62 -0.57 -3.35 -12.05
N ALA A 63 -0.88 -2.25 -11.36
CA ALA A 63 -0.75 -2.14 -9.92
C ALA A 63 -1.62 -3.18 -9.18
N ALA A 64 -2.87 -3.38 -9.62
CA ALA A 64 -3.75 -4.39 -9.03
C ALA A 64 -3.22 -5.82 -9.21
N ILE A 65 -2.59 -6.12 -10.35
CA ILE A 65 -1.96 -7.43 -10.59
C ILE A 65 -0.74 -7.63 -9.66
N VAL A 66 0.09 -6.61 -9.48
CA VAL A 66 1.20 -6.67 -8.51
C VAL A 66 0.69 -6.86 -7.09
N MET A 67 -0.34 -6.11 -6.66
CA MET A 67 -0.88 -6.25 -5.30
C MET A 67 -1.56 -7.61 -5.07
N ARG A 68 -2.10 -8.25 -6.11
CA ARG A 68 -2.56 -9.65 -6.01
C ARG A 68 -1.40 -10.61 -5.74
N THR A 69 -0.25 -10.40 -6.39
CA THR A 69 0.97 -11.18 -6.10
C THR A 69 1.42 -11.01 -4.65
N VAL A 70 1.38 -9.77 -4.14
CA VAL A 70 1.68 -9.47 -2.73
C VAL A 70 0.71 -10.19 -1.80
N ARG A 71 -0.60 -10.14 -2.09
CA ARG A 71 -1.63 -10.85 -1.31
C ARG A 71 -1.40 -12.36 -1.30
N ASN A 72 -1.19 -12.97 -2.46
CA ASN A 72 -0.92 -14.40 -2.56
C ASN A 72 0.31 -14.78 -1.73
N THR A 73 1.34 -13.92 -1.70
CA THR A 73 2.52 -14.12 -0.87
C THR A 73 2.19 -14.11 0.62
N VAL A 74 1.35 -13.19 1.09
CA VAL A 74 0.89 -13.18 2.49
C VAL A 74 0.11 -14.45 2.84
N ASP A 75 -0.75 -14.93 1.92
CA ASP A 75 -1.60 -16.11 2.14
C ASP A 75 -0.80 -17.42 2.33
N THR A 76 0.48 -17.43 1.96
CA THR A 76 1.40 -18.54 2.22
C THR A 76 1.97 -18.56 3.65
N GLY A 77 1.54 -17.63 4.52
CA GLY A 77 2.01 -17.50 5.90
C GLY A 77 3.26 -16.61 6.07
N ARG A 78 3.61 -15.83 5.04
CA ARG A 78 4.73 -14.88 5.09
C ARG A 78 4.27 -13.51 5.55
N THR A 79 5.12 -12.79 6.26
CA THR A 79 4.87 -11.40 6.63
C THR A 79 5.37 -10.47 5.52
N VAL A 80 4.53 -9.54 5.07
CA VAL A 80 4.92 -8.50 4.11
C VAL A 80 4.73 -7.13 4.73
N VAL A 81 5.76 -6.29 4.63
CA VAL A 81 5.71 -4.86 4.94
C VAL A 81 5.92 -4.11 3.63
N CYS A 82 5.00 -3.21 3.29
CA CYS A 82 5.13 -2.42 2.08
C CYS A 82 4.72 -0.97 2.26
N THR A 83 5.41 -0.07 1.56
CA THR A 83 5.00 1.33 1.40
C THR A 83 4.12 1.44 0.15
N ILE A 84 3.07 2.28 0.21
CA ILE A 84 2.24 2.59 -0.96
C ILE A 84 2.19 4.10 -1.07
N HIS A 85 2.57 4.61 -2.23
CA HIS A 85 2.55 6.04 -2.51
C HIS A 85 1.14 6.45 -2.99
N GLN A 86 0.44 7.25 -2.20
CA GLN A 86 -0.79 7.94 -2.57
C GLN A 86 -0.70 9.39 -2.10
N PRO A 87 -0.13 10.32 -2.87
CA PRO A 87 -0.13 11.71 -2.47
C PRO A 87 -1.48 12.31 -2.88
N SER A 88 -2.20 12.92 -1.94
CA SER A 88 -3.16 13.96 -2.31
C SER A 88 -2.39 15.23 -2.69
N ILE A 89 -2.98 16.09 -3.53
CA ILE A 89 -2.35 17.35 -3.96
C ILE A 89 -2.08 18.24 -2.74
N ASP A 90 -3.02 18.30 -1.80
CA ASP A 90 -2.88 19.12 -0.59
C ASP A 90 -1.73 18.64 0.32
N ILE A 91 -1.48 17.33 0.43
CA ILE A 91 -0.33 16.78 1.17
C ILE A 91 0.98 17.07 0.43
N PHE A 92 0.98 16.94 -0.90
CA PHE A 92 2.15 17.23 -1.72
C PHE A 92 2.57 18.71 -1.65
N GLU A 93 1.60 19.63 -1.64
CA GLU A 93 1.84 21.07 -1.53
C GLU A 93 2.15 21.53 -0.10
N ALA A 94 1.78 20.76 0.93
CA ALA A 94 2.05 21.04 2.34
C ALA A 94 3.42 20.52 2.85
N PHE A 95 4.30 20.04 1.97
CA PHE A 95 5.63 19.56 2.36
C PHE A 95 6.56 20.69 2.83
N ASP A 96 6.52 20.95 4.14
CA ASP A 96 7.70 21.15 4.99
C ASP A 96 7.72 19.95 5.96
N GLU A 97 8.82 19.18 6.00
CA GLU A 97 8.97 17.90 6.72
C GLU A 97 8.20 17.82 8.07
N ARG A 98 7.05 17.12 8.10
CA ARG A 98 6.41 16.69 9.36
C ARG A 98 6.66 15.20 9.59
N GLY A 99 7.18 14.94 10.79
CA GLY A 99 7.81 13.69 11.20
C GLY A 99 6.89 12.47 11.16
N GLY A 100 7.50 11.32 10.87
CA GLY A 100 6.85 10.02 10.70
C GLY A 100 6.20 9.46 11.96
N GLN A 101 5.16 10.13 12.44
CA GLN A 101 4.29 9.70 13.52
C GLN A 101 3.15 8.86 12.96
N VAL A 102 2.72 7.86 13.74
CA VAL A 102 1.61 6.99 13.36
C VAL A 102 0.31 7.66 13.79
N ILE A 103 -0.64 7.79 12.85
CA ILE A 103 -1.98 8.34 13.11
C ILE A 103 -3.07 7.26 13.14
N TYR A 104 -2.74 6.07 12.63
CA TYR A 104 -3.58 4.88 12.66
C TYR A 104 -2.72 3.64 12.39
N ALA A 105 -2.82 2.63 13.26
CA ALA A 105 -2.39 1.28 12.93
C ALA A 105 -3.44 0.28 13.44
N GLY A 106 -3.96 -0.53 12.53
CA GLY A 106 -5.00 -1.49 12.85
C GLY A 106 -5.60 -2.14 11.61
N PRO A 107 -6.49 -3.13 11.81
CA PRO A 107 -7.19 -3.77 10.71
C PRO A 107 -8.16 -2.79 10.04
N LEU A 108 -8.07 -2.64 8.72
CA LEU A 108 -8.98 -1.77 7.96
C LEU A 108 -10.45 -2.24 8.01
N GLY A 109 -10.68 -3.54 8.16
CA GLY A 109 -12.01 -4.14 8.06
C GLY A 109 -12.53 -4.19 6.61
N ARG A 110 -13.71 -4.80 6.41
CA ARG A 110 -14.36 -4.85 5.09
C ARG A 110 -14.69 -3.43 4.61
N HIS A 111 -14.34 -3.10 3.36
CA HIS A 111 -14.51 -1.75 2.81
C HIS A 111 -13.93 -0.62 3.67
N SER A 112 -12.86 -0.90 4.43
CA SER A 112 -12.19 0.08 5.29
C SER A 112 -13.05 0.67 6.42
N HIS A 113 -14.14 0.01 6.83
CA HIS A 113 -15.08 0.57 7.82
C HIS A 113 -14.43 0.91 9.17
N HIS A 114 -13.48 0.10 9.67
CA HIS A 114 -12.80 0.43 10.93
C HIS A 114 -11.95 1.71 10.83
N LEU A 115 -11.30 1.92 9.68
CA LEU A 115 -10.55 3.14 9.40
C LEU A 115 -11.49 4.35 9.38
N ILE A 116 -12.61 4.22 8.66
CA ILE A 116 -13.61 5.28 8.52
C ILE A 116 -14.20 5.64 9.89
N GLU A 117 -14.66 4.66 10.65
CA GLU A 117 -15.24 4.85 11.98
C GLU A 117 -14.24 5.49 12.95
N TYR A 118 -12.96 5.12 12.89
CA TYR A 118 -11.90 5.69 13.71
C TYR A 118 -11.73 7.20 13.48
N PHE A 119 -11.60 7.63 12.22
CA PHE A 119 -11.44 9.06 11.90
C PHE A 119 -12.74 9.84 12.10
N GLU A 120 -13.91 9.27 11.78
CA GLU A 120 -15.22 9.92 12.01
C GLU A 120 -15.58 10.08 13.50
N ALA A 121 -14.91 9.33 14.40
CA ALA A 121 -15.09 9.49 15.84
C ALA A 121 -14.52 10.83 16.37
N THR A 122 -13.58 11.44 15.64
CA THR A 122 -13.02 12.75 15.99
C THR A 122 -14.01 13.87 15.66
N PRO A 123 -14.42 14.70 16.65
CA PRO A 123 -15.36 15.80 16.40
C PRO A 123 -14.88 16.75 15.31
N GLY A 124 -15.76 17.04 14.36
CA GLY A 124 -15.49 17.97 13.25
C GLY A 124 -14.90 17.32 11.99
N VAL A 125 -14.47 16.06 12.04
CA VAL A 125 -14.08 15.32 10.83
C VAL A 125 -15.32 15.11 9.94
N PRO A 126 -15.26 15.51 8.65
CA PRO A 126 -16.37 15.31 7.74
C PRO A 126 -16.54 13.84 7.39
N LYS A 127 -17.79 13.37 7.35
CA LYS A 127 -18.09 12.00 6.94
C LYS A 127 -17.63 11.71 5.52
N ILE A 128 -17.20 10.48 5.29
CA ILE A 128 -16.84 10.04 3.94
C ILE A 128 -18.08 10.07 3.04
N LYS A 129 -17.91 10.54 1.80
CA LYS A 129 -18.99 10.53 0.79
C LYS A 129 -19.10 9.15 0.16
N ASP A 130 -20.33 8.76 -0.19
CA ASP A 130 -20.57 7.50 -0.89
C ASP A 130 -19.73 7.38 -2.16
N GLY A 131 -19.02 6.27 -2.29
CA GLY A 131 -18.15 5.99 -3.44
C GLY A 131 -16.80 6.71 -3.43
N TYR A 132 -16.51 7.54 -2.42
CA TYR A 132 -15.19 8.15 -2.28
C TYR A 132 -14.17 7.14 -1.75
N ASN A 133 -12.91 7.24 -2.22
CA ASN A 133 -11.87 6.28 -1.84
C ASN A 133 -11.46 6.51 -0.38
N PRO A 134 -11.58 5.51 0.52
CA PRO A 134 -11.25 5.69 1.93
C PRO A 134 -9.79 6.06 2.21
N ALA A 135 -8.85 5.61 1.38
CA ALA A 135 -7.45 5.94 1.55
C ALA A 135 -7.17 7.41 1.17
N THR A 136 -7.78 7.90 0.08
CA THR A 136 -7.72 9.32 -0.28
C THR A 136 -8.41 10.18 0.76
N TRP A 137 -9.62 9.80 1.19
CA TRP A 137 -10.35 10.50 2.23
C TRP A 137 -9.58 10.63 3.54
N MET A 138 -8.97 9.53 4.00
CA MET A 138 -8.18 9.51 5.23
C MET A 138 -7.01 10.50 5.16
N LEU A 139 -6.32 10.56 4.02
CA LEU A 139 -5.26 11.53 3.78
C LEU A 139 -5.78 12.98 3.75
N ASP A 140 -6.93 13.22 3.13
CA ASP A 140 -7.54 14.55 3.08
C ASP A 140 -7.93 15.05 4.48
N VAL A 141 -8.55 14.19 5.31
CA VAL A 141 -9.00 14.59 6.66
C VAL A 141 -7.87 14.65 7.69
N SER A 142 -6.76 13.94 7.45
CA SER A 142 -5.57 13.98 8.30
C SER A 142 -4.52 14.97 7.82
N ALA A 143 -4.82 15.80 6.81
CA ALA A 143 -3.90 16.81 6.32
C ALA A 143 -3.62 17.87 7.39
N PRO A 144 -2.40 18.45 7.47
CA PRO A 144 -2.04 19.44 8.49
C PRO A 144 -2.95 20.68 8.50
N SER A 145 -3.46 21.09 7.34
CA SER A 145 -4.41 22.19 7.21
C SER A 145 -5.75 21.89 7.91
N VAL A 146 -6.21 20.64 7.83
CA VAL A 146 -7.43 20.17 8.49
C VAL A 146 -7.19 19.99 9.99
N GLU A 147 -6.06 19.41 10.39
CA GLU A 147 -5.64 19.33 11.80
C GLU A 147 -5.67 20.70 12.48
N GLY A 148 -5.08 21.72 11.83
CA GLY A 148 -5.07 23.09 12.36
C GLY A 148 -6.46 23.73 12.45
N GLN A 149 -7.37 23.44 11.51
CA GLN A 149 -8.75 23.92 11.55
C GLN A 149 -9.57 23.25 12.65
N LEU A 150 -9.36 21.96 12.86
CA LEU A 150 -10.04 21.17 13.89
C LEU A 150 -9.39 21.31 15.27
N ASN A 151 -8.20 21.92 15.34
CA ASN A 151 -7.36 21.99 16.54
C ASN A 151 -7.15 20.59 17.15
N VAL A 152 -6.79 19.62 16.30
CA VAL A 152 -6.54 18.22 16.65
C VAL A 152 -5.18 17.78 16.14
N ASP A 153 -4.51 16.91 16.90
CA ASP A 153 -3.31 16.19 16.46
C ASP A 153 -3.66 14.70 16.38
N PHE A 154 -3.70 14.13 15.18
CA PHE A 154 -4.10 12.73 15.01
C PHE A 154 -3.07 11.74 15.53
N ALA A 155 -1.79 12.14 15.66
CA ALA A 155 -0.78 11.30 16.30
C ALA A 155 -1.04 11.19 17.81
N ASP A 156 -1.43 12.29 18.45
CA ASP A 156 -1.85 12.29 19.86
C ASP A 156 -3.16 11.52 20.06
N VAL A 157 -4.14 11.68 19.15
CA VAL A 157 -5.38 10.90 19.18
C VAL A 157 -5.07 9.40 19.09
N TYR A 158 -4.18 9.00 18.20
CA TYR A 158 -3.74 7.62 18.07
C TYR A 158 -3.06 7.11 19.33
N ALA A 159 -2.08 7.85 19.87
CA ALA A 159 -1.33 7.48 21.07
C ALA A 159 -2.21 7.29 22.31
N ASN A 160 -3.37 7.95 22.37
CA ASN A 160 -4.35 7.83 23.44
C ASN A 160 -5.52 6.88 23.10
N SER A 161 -5.50 6.24 21.93
CA SER A 161 -6.55 5.34 21.48
C SER A 161 -6.33 3.91 21.99
N SER A 162 -7.40 3.11 21.99
CA SER A 162 -7.31 1.66 22.27
C SER A 162 -6.50 0.87 21.24
N LEU A 163 -6.14 1.47 20.10
CA LEU A 163 -5.29 0.85 19.08
C LEU A 163 -3.80 0.97 19.39
N TYR A 164 -3.41 1.89 20.27
CA TYR A 164 -2.03 2.05 20.71
C TYR A 164 -1.72 0.99 21.78
N GLN A 165 -0.85 0.04 21.44
CA GLN A 165 -0.39 -1.06 22.30
C GLN A 165 1.11 -0.97 22.56
#